data_AF-A0A5J5IXX0-F1
#
_entry.id   AF-A0A5J5IXX0-F1
#
_cell.length_a   1.000
_cell.length_b   1.000
_cell.length_c   1.000
_cell.angle_alpha   90.00
_cell.angle_beta   90.00
_cell.angle_gamma   90.00
#
_symmetry.space_group_name_H-M   'P 1'
#
loop_
_entity.id
_entity.type
_entity.pdbx_description
1 polymer ?
#
loop_
_entity_poly.entity_id
_entity_poly.type
_entity_poly.pdbx_seq_one_letter_code
_entity_poly.pdbx_strand_id
1 'polypeptide(L)'
;MKGGARLVLGVMVFAVLAIAGCSSSPADQQEPSAEYQSLGDFQDQRADRTRQIVACLDEAGFPGAVIQEDGSTSIELTAEQTAGYNQAASQCLLEACPACGEPPSAETLTRLYHLQLEAARCLSEEGFPTSDPPTLQSYLEASAESRWSPHREAAPSLASSGHMNELMEVCPDPETFITYW
;
A
#
# COMPACT_ATOMS: atom_id res chain seq x y z
N MET A 1 35.90 79.38 -40.83
CA MET A 1 36.75 78.90 -39.71
C MET A 1 36.13 77.63 -39.15
N LYS A 2 36.93 76.56 -39.10
CA LYS A 2 36.94 75.40 -38.16
C LYS A 2 35.58 74.98 -37.56
N GLY A 3 35.03 73.80 -37.88
CA GLY A 3 35.43 72.49 -37.31
C GLY A 3 34.43 72.13 -36.19
N GLY A 4 34.01 70.90 -35.90
CA GLY A 4 34.29 69.56 -36.39
C GLY A 4 33.31 68.62 -35.66
N ALA A 5 33.06 67.44 -36.24
CA ALA A 5 32.22 66.39 -35.67
C ALA A 5 32.79 65.84 -34.35
N ARG A 6 31.91 65.41 -33.42
CA ARG A 6 32.14 64.22 -32.59
C ARG A 6 30.84 63.48 -32.28
N LEU A 7 30.76 62.31 -32.92
CA LEU A 7 29.96 61.14 -32.57
C LEU A 7 30.31 60.70 -31.13
N VAL A 8 29.31 60.41 -30.28
CA VAL A 8 29.53 59.58 -29.08
C VAL A 8 28.57 58.39 -29.16
N LEU A 9 29.17 57.24 -29.42
CA LEU A 9 28.61 55.90 -29.32
C LEU A 9 28.12 55.67 -27.87
N GLY A 10 26.82 55.56 -27.67
CA GLY A 10 26.23 55.06 -26.44
C GLY A 10 25.97 53.57 -26.58
N VAL A 11 26.92 52.75 -26.13
CA VAL A 11 26.78 51.29 -26.02
C VAL A 11 25.66 50.99 -25.03
N MET A 12 24.48 50.64 -25.54
CA MET A 12 23.37 50.18 -24.71
C MET A 12 23.61 48.71 -24.38
N VAL A 13 23.97 48.47 -23.13
CA VAL A 13 24.18 47.15 -22.51
C VAL A 13 22.93 46.30 -22.73
N PHE A 14 23.03 45.29 -23.60
CA PHE A 14 22.06 44.20 -23.67
C PHE A 14 22.17 43.40 -22.38
N ALA A 15 21.26 43.64 -21.44
CA ALA A 15 21.03 42.77 -20.31
C ALA A 15 20.49 41.44 -20.87
N VAL A 16 21.39 40.46 -20.99
CA VAL A 16 21.04 39.05 -21.18
C VAL A 16 20.32 38.62 -19.91
N LEU A 17 18.99 38.71 -19.90
CA LEU A 17 18.17 37.94 -18.98
C LEU A 17 18.39 36.46 -19.33
N ALA A 18 19.33 35.84 -18.64
CA ALA A 18 19.36 34.40 -18.50
C ALA A 18 18.10 34.02 -17.74
N ILE A 19 17.01 33.75 -18.47
CA ILE A 19 15.89 33.00 -17.95
C ILE A 19 16.46 31.61 -17.69
N ALA A 20 16.95 31.39 -16.48
CA ALA A 20 17.10 30.06 -15.93
C ALA A 20 15.69 29.49 -15.90
N GLY A 21 15.27 28.92 -17.02
CA GLY A 21 14.10 28.07 -17.06
C GLY A 21 14.39 26.98 -16.05
N CYS A 22 13.60 26.96 -14.98
CA CYS A 22 13.42 25.75 -14.19
C CYS A 22 12.95 24.69 -15.18
N SER A 23 13.90 23.95 -15.75
CA SER A 23 13.65 22.60 -16.22
C SER A 23 13.40 21.81 -14.96
N SER A 24 12.20 21.97 -14.39
CA SER A 24 11.55 20.88 -13.70
C SER A 24 11.36 19.82 -14.77
N SER A 25 12.43 19.05 -15.02
CA SER A 25 12.25 17.67 -15.42
C SER A 25 11.20 17.14 -14.46
N PRO A 26 10.10 16.54 -14.94
CA PRO A 26 9.31 15.68 -14.09
C PRO A 26 10.27 14.56 -13.69
N ALA A 27 11.05 14.80 -12.63
CA ALA A 27 11.73 13.76 -11.90
C ALA A 27 10.59 12.88 -11.43
N ASP A 28 10.49 11.72 -12.07
CA ASP A 28 10.09 10.49 -11.41
C ASP A 28 8.85 10.63 -10.51
N GLN A 29 7.74 11.12 -11.06
CA GLN A 29 6.45 10.61 -10.62
C GLN A 29 6.35 9.21 -11.23
N GLN A 30 7.12 8.27 -10.67
CA GLN A 30 7.07 6.88 -11.08
C GLN A 30 5.68 6.40 -10.68
N GLU A 31 4.77 6.35 -11.66
CA GLU A 31 3.41 5.87 -11.41
C GLU A 31 3.50 4.50 -10.72
N PRO A 32 2.66 4.24 -9.70
CA PRO A 32 2.57 2.93 -9.10
C PRO A 32 2.46 1.89 -10.20
N SER A 33 3.25 0.82 -10.10
CA SER A 33 3.28 -0.21 -11.13
C SER A 33 1.85 -0.72 -11.39
N ALA A 34 1.57 -1.21 -12.60
CA ALA A 34 0.25 -1.83 -12.91
C ALA A 34 -0.11 -2.92 -11.88
N GLU A 35 0.91 -3.50 -11.26
CA GLU A 35 0.78 -4.44 -10.16
C GLU A 35 0.26 -3.81 -8.87
N TYR A 36 0.77 -2.64 -8.47
CA TYR A 36 0.20 -1.84 -7.39
C TYR A 36 -1.23 -1.39 -7.69
N GLN A 37 -1.53 -1.02 -8.94
CA GLN A 37 -2.89 -0.63 -9.32
C GLN A 37 -3.88 -1.78 -9.13
N SER A 38 -3.43 -3.03 -9.33
CA SER A 38 -4.26 -4.21 -9.07
C SER A 38 -4.63 -4.38 -7.59
N LEU A 39 -3.98 -3.68 -6.63
CA LEU A 39 -4.42 -3.65 -5.22
C LEU A 39 -5.86 -3.19 -5.05
N GLY A 40 -6.30 -2.21 -5.83
CA GLY A 40 -7.68 -1.73 -5.79
C GLY A 40 -8.66 -2.87 -6.07
N ASP A 41 -8.37 -3.68 -7.10
CA ASP A 41 -9.17 -4.86 -7.44
C ASP A 41 -9.17 -5.90 -6.29
N PHE A 42 -8.07 -6.04 -5.54
CA PHE A 42 -8.02 -6.91 -4.37
C PHE A 42 -8.86 -6.38 -3.20
N GLN A 43 -8.90 -5.07 -2.99
CA GLN A 43 -9.74 -4.44 -1.97
C GLN A 43 -11.23 -4.63 -2.28
N ASP A 44 -11.63 -4.46 -3.54
CA ASP A 44 -13.00 -4.69 -3.99
C ASP A 44 -13.40 -6.17 -3.82
N GLN A 45 -12.53 -7.10 -4.22
CA GLN A 45 -12.74 -8.54 -3.99
C GLN A 45 -12.85 -8.89 -2.50
N ARG A 46 -12.08 -8.22 -1.66
CA ARG A 46 -12.18 -8.34 -0.20
C ARG A 46 -13.54 -7.87 0.29
N ALA A 47 -14.01 -6.71 -0.14
CA ALA A 47 -15.31 -6.18 0.27
C ALA A 47 -16.47 -7.10 -0.17
N ASP A 48 -16.41 -7.64 -1.39
CA ASP A 48 -17.38 -8.62 -1.90
C ASP A 48 -17.39 -9.90 -1.05
N ARG A 49 -16.22 -10.47 -0.76
CA ARG A 49 -16.09 -11.67 0.08
C ARG A 49 -16.60 -11.44 1.50
N THR A 50 -16.27 -10.32 2.13
CA THR A 50 -16.77 -9.99 3.47
C THR A 50 -18.29 -9.93 3.47
N ARG A 51 -18.92 -9.35 2.44
CA ARG A 51 -20.38 -9.33 2.29
C ARG A 51 -20.97 -10.74 2.14
N GLN A 52 -20.31 -11.63 1.40
CA GLN A 52 -20.74 -13.04 1.27
C GLN A 52 -20.66 -13.79 2.60
N ILE A 53 -19.57 -13.60 3.37
CA ILE A 53 -19.41 -14.22 4.69
C ILE A 53 -20.49 -13.75 5.67
N VAL A 54 -20.78 -12.44 5.71
CA VAL A 54 -21.85 -11.89 6.57
C VAL A 54 -23.22 -12.45 6.20
N ALA A 55 -23.53 -12.57 4.91
CA ALA A 55 -24.79 -13.17 4.45
C ALA A 55 -24.89 -14.65 4.85
N CYS A 56 -23.82 -15.42 4.68
CA CYS A 56 -23.78 -16.83 5.11
C CYS A 56 -23.95 -16.99 6.62
N LEU A 57 -23.33 -16.11 7.43
CA LEU A 57 -23.49 -16.13 8.90
C LEU A 57 -24.94 -15.84 9.32
N ASP A 58 -25.62 -14.92 8.64
CA ASP A 58 -27.05 -14.64 8.86
C ASP A 58 -27.90 -15.89 8.60
N GLU A 59 -27.68 -16.56 7.45
CA GLU A 59 -28.36 -17.81 7.08
C GLU A 59 -28.04 -18.98 8.06
N ALA A 60 -26.83 -19.01 8.62
CA ALA A 60 -26.40 -19.99 9.61
C ALA A 60 -26.96 -19.74 11.02
N GLY A 61 -27.75 -18.68 11.22
CA GLY A 61 -28.40 -18.36 12.50
C GLY A 61 -27.57 -17.44 13.41
N PHE A 62 -26.58 -16.73 12.86
CA PHE A 62 -25.78 -15.71 13.54
C PHE A 62 -26.03 -14.31 12.93
N PRO A 63 -27.27 -13.78 13.01
CA PRO A 63 -27.58 -12.46 12.51
C PRO A 63 -26.86 -11.37 13.31
N GLY A 64 -26.61 -10.23 12.67
CA GLY A 64 -26.07 -9.04 13.34
C GLY A 64 -24.56 -8.84 13.22
N ALA A 65 -23.89 -9.57 12.32
CA ALA A 65 -22.53 -9.21 11.93
C ALA A 65 -22.51 -7.86 11.22
N VAL A 66 -21.63 -6.96 11.66
CA VAL A 66 -21.44 -5.61 11.12
C VAL A 66 -20.08 -5.52 10.43
N ILE A 67 -20.07 -5.04 9.19
CA ILE A 67 -18.85 -4.70 8.46
C ILE A 67 -18.45 -3.27 8.85
N GLN A 68 -17.25 -3.13 9.38
CA GLN A 68 -16.69 -1.83 9.78
C GLN A 68 -16.05 -1.11 8.58
N GLU A 69 -15.75 0.18 8.75
CA GLU A 69 -15.11 1.00 7.70
C GLU A 69 -13.74 0.46 7.27
N ASP A 70 -13.00 -0.21 8.18
CA ASP A 70 -11.72 -0.86 7.89
C ASP A 70 -11.86 -2.25 7.20
N GLY A 71 -13.10 -2.65 6.90
CA GLY A 71 -13.45 -3.92 6.29
C GLY A 71 -13.36 -5.13 7.22
N SER A 72 -13.16 -4.92 8.52
CA SER A 72 -13.29 -5.99 9.53
C SER A 72 -14.76 -6.30 9.82
N THR A 73 -15.04 -7.47 10.42
CA THR A 73 -16.38 -7.84 10.87
C THR A 73 -16.42 -7.94 12.38
N SER A 74 -17.53 -7.49 12.97
CA SER A 74 -17.80 -7.63 14.40
C SER A 74 -19.20 -8.20 14.63
N ILE A 75 -19.35 -9.02 15.66
CA ILE A 75 -20.63 -9.61 16.07
C ILE A 75 -20.62 -9.83 17.58
N GLU A 76 -21.73 -9.53 18.22
CA GLU A 76 -21.92 -9.77 19.65
C GLU A 76 -22.37 -11.22 19.87
N LEU A 77 -21.61 -11.97 20.66
CA LEU A 77 -21.86 -13.40 20.93
C LEU A 77 -21.87 -13.66 22.43
N THR A 78 -22.78 -14.51 22.89
CA THR A 78 -22.66 -15.09 24.24
C THR A 78 -21.61 -16.21 24.25
N ALA A 79 -21.14 -16.60 25.44
CA ALA A 79 -20.16 -17.68 25.60
C ALA A 79 -20.69 -19.02 25.03
N GLU A 80 -22.00 -19.26 25.13
CA GLU A 80 -22.66 -20.45 24.60
C GLU A 80 -22.71 -20.47 23.06
N GLN A 81 -22.68 -19.30 22.41
CA GLN A 81 -22.75 -19.16 20.96
C GLN A 81 -21.38 -19.28 20.28
N THR A 82 -20.29 -18.98 20.99
CA THR A 82 -18.92 -18.89 20.42
C THR A 82 -18.50 -20.13 19.64
N ALA A 83 -18.72 -21.33 20.17
CA ALA A 83 -18.31 -22.56 19.49
C ALA A 83 -19.06 -22.79 18.18
N GLY A 84 -20.38 -22.57 18.18
CA GLY A 84 -21.22 -22.69 16.99
C GLY A 84 -20.88 -21.62 15.95
N TYR A 85 -20.64 -20.39 16.41
CA TYR A 85 -20.22 -19.28 15.55
C TYR A 85 -18.90 -19.60 14.86
N ASN A 86 -17.88 -20.05 15.59
CA ASN A 86 -16.57 -20.36 15.01
C ASN A 86 -16.68 -21.42 13.91
N GLN A 87 -17.51 -22.44 14.13
CA GLN A 87 -17.76 -23.46 13.11
C GLN A 87 -18.45 -22.88 11.86
N ALA A 88 -19.50 -22.08 12.05
CA ALA A 88 -20.21 -21.44 10.94
C ALA A 88 -19.30 -20.45 10.18
N ALA A 89 -18.53 -19.63 10.90
CA ALA A 89 -17.59 -18.68 10.32
C ALA A 89 -16.51 -19.37 9.49
N SER A 90 -15.96 -20.50 9.97
CA SER A 90 -15.01 -21.29 9.17
C SER A 90 -15.65 -21.86 7.89
N GLN A 91 -16.90 -22.33 7.96
CA GLN A 91 -17.61 -22.83 6.78
C GLN A 91 -17.89 -21.70 5.78
N CYS A 92 -18.45 -20.58 6.25
CA CYS A 92 -18.73 -19.41 5.43
C CYS A 92 -17.47 -18.83 4.76
N LEU A 93 -16.33 -18.84 5.47
CA LEU A 93 -15.05 -18.44 4.89
C LEU A 93 -14.64 -19.34 3.73
N LEU A 94 -14.73 -20.67 3.90
CA LEU A 94 -14.37 -21.64 2.86
C LEU A 94 -15.33 -21.60 1.66
N GLU A 95 -16.61 -21.30 1.88
CA GLU A 95 -17.58 -21.11 0.79
C GLU A 95 -17.29 -19.85 -0.02
N ALA A 96 -17.01 -18.74 0.66
CA ALA A 96 -16.67 -17.47 0.01
C ALA A 96 -15.24 -17.47 -0.57
N CYS A 97 -14.38 -18.38 -0.11
CA CYS A 97 -12.99 -18.46 -0.50
C CYS A 97 -12.40 -19.86 -0.23
N PRO A 98 -12.52 -20.79 -1.19
CA PRO A 98 -12.05 -22.16 -1.02
C PRO A 98 -10.54 -22.29 -0.77
N ALA A 99 -9.75 -21.31 -1.20
CA ALA A 99 -8.31 -21.25 -0.99
C ALA A 99 -7.90 -20.47 0.26
N CYS A 100 -8.86 -19.88 1.01
CA CYS A 100 -8.54 -19.17 2.24
C CYS A 100 -8.11 -20.15 3.33
N GLY A 101 -7.06 -19.80 4.07
CA GLY A 101 -6.41 -20.67 5.05
C GLY A 101 -5.33 -21.59 4.47
N GLU A 102 -5.12 -21.61 3.15
CA GLU A 102 -3.97 -22.27 2.56
C GLU A 102 -2.75 -21.32 2.51
N PRO A 103 -1.55 -21.77 2.92
CA PRO A 103 -0.35 -20.95 2.78
C PRO A 103 -0.14 -20.51 1.33
N PRO A 104 0.36 -19.29 1.09
CA PRO A 104 0.64 -18.80 -0.26
C PRO A 104 1.58 -19.71 -1.01
N SER A 105 1.34 -19.82 -2.32
CA SER A 105 2.31 -20.46 -3.20
C SER A 105 3.65 -19.70 -3.18
N ALA A 106 4.75 -20.39 -3.49
CA ALA A 106 6.06 -19.76 -3.63
C ALA A 106 6.06 -18.66 -4.71
N GLU A 107 5.24 -18.81 -5.76
CA GLU A 107 5.05 -17.78 -6.79
C GLU A 107 4.40 -16.52 -6.19
N THR A 108 3.33 -16.69 -5.41
CA THR A 108 2.68 -15.58 -4.69
C THR A 108 3.65 -14.88 -3.74
N LEU A 109 4.45 -15.63 -2.98
CA LEU A 109 5.44 -15.05 -2.07
C LEU A 109 6.59 -14.34 -2.82
N THR A 110 6.98 -14.84 -3.99
CA THR A 110 7.99 -14.18 -4.83
C THR A 110 7.47 -12.85 -5.34
N ARG A 111 6.23 -12.83 -5.84
CA ARG A 111 5.55 -11.61 -6.28
C ARG A 111 5.45 -10.58 -5.15
N LEU A 112 4.96 -11.02 -3.99
CA LEU A 112 4.89 -10.22 -2.79
C LEU A 112 6.25 -9.65 -2.38
N TYR A 113 7.32 -10.44 -2.41
CA TYR A 113 8.66 -9.96 -2.07
C TYR A 113 9.07 -8.77 -2.95
N HIS A 114 8.81 -8.81 -4.26
CA HIS A 114 9.10 -7.68 -5.15
C HIS A 114 8.29 -6.43 -4.81
N LEU A 115 7.00 -6.59 -4.51
CA LEU A 115 6.16 -5.49 -4.04
C LEU A 115 6.66 -4.92 -2.72
N GLN A 116 7.17 -5.75 -1.80
CA GLN A 116 7.77 -5.25 -0.56
C GLN A 116 9.04 -4.43 -0.79
N LEU A 117 9.84 -4.74 -1.82
CA LEU A 117 10.98 -3.90 -2.19
C LEU A 117 10.53 -2.53 -2.69
N GLU A 118 9.45 -2.48 -3.48
CA GLU A 118 8.87 -1.22 -3.94
C GLU A 118 8.29 -0.41 -2.77
N ALA A 119 7.57 -1.06 -1.85
CA ALA A 119 7.05 -0.43 -0.64
C ALA A 119 8.17 0.15 0.25
N ALA A 120 9.25 -0.62 0.47
CA ALA A 120 10.38 -0.15 1.26
C ALA A 120 11.05 1.10 0.66
N ARG A 121 11.17 1.15 -0.68
CA ARG A 121 11.67 2.35 -1.36
C ARG A 121 10.73 3.55 -1.14
N CYS A 122 9.43 3.36 -1.36
CA CYS A 122 8.42 4.41 -1.15
C CYS A 122 8.45 4.95 0.29
N LEU A 123 8.43 4.05 1.27
CA LEU A 123 8.49 4.40 2.69
C LEU A 123 9.78 5.18 3.02
N SER A 124 10.92 4.80 2.44
CA SER A 124 12.18 5.53 2.63
C SER A 124 12.14 6.93 2.02
N GLU A 125 11.50 7.12 0.86
CA GLU A 125 11.33 8.42 0.20
C GLU A 125 10.42 9.35 1.02
N GLU A 126 9.41 8.77 1.68
CA GLU A 126 8.48 9.45 2.59
C GLU A 126 9.04 9.67 4.02
N GLY A 127 10.31 9.30 4.26
CA GLY A 127 11.00 9.56 5.53
C GLY A 127 10.84 8.46 6.59
N PHE A 128 10.37 7.28 6.20
CA PHE A 128 10.20 6.09 7.04
C PHE A 128 11.13 4.95 6.59
N PRO A 129 12.47 5.09 6.76
CA PRO A 129 13.42 4.06 6.33
C PRO A 129 13.22 2.76 7.13
N THR A 130 13.33 1.63 6.44
CA THR A 130 13.23 0.27 7.01
C THR A 130 14.58 -0.43 6.98
N SER A 131 14.66 -1.64 7.54
CA SER A 131 15.87 -2.45 7.42
C SER A 131 16.14 -2.89 5.97
N ASP A 132 17.38 -3.27 5.68
CA ASP A 132 17.74 -3.86 4.39
C ASP A 132 16.94 -5.16 4.17
N PRO A 133 16.38 -5.37 2.96
CA PRO A 133 15.59 -6.56 2.68
C PRO A 133 16.44 -7.84 2.77
N PRO A 134 15.87 -8.95 3.25
CA PRO A 134 16.54 -10.25 3.19
C PRO A 134 16.65 -10.73 1.74
N THR A 135 17.42 -11.78 1.48
CA THR A 135 17.37 -12.43 0.17
C THR A 135 16.00 -13.04 -0.09
N LEU A 136 15.61 -13.19 -1.37
CA LEU A 136 14.37 -13.89 -1.74
C LEU A 136 14.30 -15.30 -1.13
N GLN A 137 15.40 -16.04 -1.13
CA GLN A 137 15.42 -17.39 -0.53
C GLN A 137 15.10 -17.34 0.97
N SER A 138 15.75 -16.44 1.71
CA SER A 138 15.47 -16.24 3.14
C SER A 138 14.04 -15.77 3.41
N TYR A 139 13.47 -14.98 2.50
CA TYR A 139 12.08 -14.53 2.57
C TYR A 139 11.08 -15.69 2.41
N LEU A 140 11.32 -16.57 1.44
CA LEU A 140 10.49 -17.75 1.17
C LEU A 140 10.57 -18.80 2.29
N GLU A 141 11.73 -18.92 2.94
CA GLU A 141 11.95 -19.84 4.06
C GLU A 141 11.39 -19.32 5.39
N ALA A 142 11.09 -18.03 5.49
CA ALA A 142 10.55 -17.42 6.71
C ALA A 142 9.10 -17.85 7.00
N SER A 143 8.79 -18.09 8.28
CA SER A 143 7.40 -18.21 8.74
C SER A 143 6.62 -16.93 8.44
N ALA A 144 5.29 -17.00 8.37
CA ALA A 144 4.47 -15.83 8.07
C ALA A 144 4.72 -14.67 9.06
N GLU A 145 4.87 -15.00 10.33
CA GLU A 145 5.10 -14.05 11.43
C GLU A 145 6.50 -13.43 11.40
N SER A 146 7.49 -14.17 10.91
CA SER A 146 8.89 -13.73 10.84
C SER A 146 9.29 -13.17 9.48
N ARG A 147 8.37 -13.21 8.51
CA ARG A 147 8.60 -12.71 7.16
C ARG A 147 8.92 -11.22 7.22
N TRP A 148 9.79 -10.76 6.33
CA TRP A 148 10.10 -9.34 6.30
C TRP A 148 8.91 -8.54 5.73
N SER A 149 8.58 -7.42 6.38
CA SER A 149 7.55 -6.49 5.93
C SER A 149 7.96 -5.07 6.31
N PRO A 150 8.31 -4.20 5.35
CA PRO A 150 8.69 -2.82 5.62
C PRO A 150 7.55 -2.03 6.28
N HIS A 151 6.28 -2.31 5.94
CA HIS A 151 5.14 -1.69 6.61
C HIS A 151 5.04 -2.07 8.09
N ARG A 152 5.28 -3.35 8.45
CA ARG A 152 5.31 -3.77 9.86
C ARG A 152 6.45 -3.10 10.63
N GLU A 153 7.61 -2.94 10.02
CA GLU A 153 8.74 -2.24 10.63
C GLU A 153 8.47 -0.74 10.81
N ALA A 154 7.85 -0.11 9.82
CA ALA A 154 7.51 1.31 9.85
C ALA A 154 6.31 1.63 10.75
N ALA A 155 5.41 0.68 11.01
CA ALA A 155 4.14 0.89 11.71
C ALA A 155 4.23 1.72 13.01
N PRO A 156 5.21 1.51 13.93
CA PRO A 156 5.33 2.35 15.12
C PRO A 156 5.60 3.84 14.80
N SER A 157 6.44 4.10 13.79
CA SER A 157 6.76 5.45 13.31
C SER A 157 5.57 6.08 12.59
N LEU A 158 4.87 5.29 11.77
CA LEU A 158 3.65 5.71 11.07
C LEU A 158 2.54 6.10 12.02
N ALA A 159 2.26 5.26 13.01
CA ALA A 159 1.25 5.52 14.03
C ALA A 159 1.57 6.81 14.81
N SER A 160 2.85 7.08 15.07
CA SER A 160 3.29 8.28 15.80
C SER A 160 3.23 9.56 14.95
N SER A 161 3.26 9.44 13.61
CA SER A 161 3.25 10.59 12.69
C SER A 161 1.88 11.26 12.57
N GLY A 162 0.79 10.52 12.82
CA GLY A 162 -0.58 10.98 12.56
C GLY A 162 -0.97 11.01 11.07
N HIS A 163 -0.08 10.63 10.15
CA HIS A 163 -0.30 10.67 8.70
C HIS A 163 -0.50 9.27 8.09
N MET A 164 -0.82 8.27 8.92
CA MET A 164 -0.87 6.88 8.48
C MET A 164 -1.83 6.65 7.29
N ASN A 165 -3.00 7.28 7.27
CA ASN A 165 -3.96 7.10 6.19
C ASN A 165 -3.46 7.68 4.86
N GLU A 166 -2.92 8.90 4.87
CA GLU A 166 -2.34 9.53 3.68
C GLU A 166 -1.16 8.72 3.14
N LEU A 167 -0.30 8.22 4.04
CA LEU A 167 0.83 7.41 3.61
C LEU A 167 0.40 6.05 3.05
N MET A 168 -0.67 5.44 3.58
CA MET A 168 -1.18 4.17 3.04
C MET A 168 -1.79 4.33 1.63
N GLU A 169 -2.18 5.54 1.23
CA GLU A 169 -2.56 5.86 -0.14
C GLU A 169 -1.34 6.03 -1.06
N VAL A 170 -0.24 6.59 -0.54
CA VAL A 170 1.00 6.86 -1.30
C VAL A 170 1.89 5.62 -1.40
N CYS A 171 2.08 4.92 -0.29
CA CYS A 171 2.83 3.68 -0.15
C CYS A 171 1.88 2.59 0.38
N PRO A 172 1.12 1.90 -0.49
CA PRO A 172 0.22 0.84 -0.05
C PRO A 172 0.96 -0.38 0.49
N ASP A 173 0.43 -1.02 1.55
CA ASP A 173 1.00 -2.23 2.14
C ASP A 173 0.74 -3.46 1.26
N PRO A 174 1.78 -4.11 0.70
CA PRO A 174 1.64 -5.31 -0.10
C PRO A 174 1.11 -6.53 0.68
N GLU A 175 1.19 -6.55 2.02
CA GLU A 175 0.59 -7.66 2.78
C GLU A 175 -0.95 -7.69 2.66
N THR A 176 -1.57 -6.60 2.21
CA THR A 176 -3.01 -6.57 1.91
C THR A 176 -3.39 -7.46 0.72
N PHE A 177 -2.46 -7.77 -0.19
CA PHE A 177 -2.68 -8.71 -1.31
C PHE A 177 -2.92 -10.14 -0.84
N ILE A 178 -2.37 -10.47 0.32
CA ILE A 178 -2.06 -11.84 0.69
C ILE A 178 -2.86 -12.25 1.95
N THR A 179 -3.28 -11.32 2.83
CA THR A 179 -3.87 -11.47 4.20
C THR A 179 -5.08 -12.42 4.47
N TYR A 180 -5.23 -13.53 3.75
CA TYR A 180 -6.28 -14.54 3.92
C TYR A 180 -5.76 -16.00 4.00
N TRP A 181 -4.58 -16.23 4.56
CA TRP A 181 -4.20 -17.56 5.10
C TRP A 181 -4.01 -17.53 6.61
#